data_AF-A0A3A5VV06-F1
#
_entry.id   AF-A0A3A5VV06-F1
#
_cell.length_a   1.000
_cell.length_b   1.000
_cell.length_c   1.000
_cell.angle_alpha   90.00
_cell.angle_beta   90.00
_cell.angle_gamma   90.00
#
_symmetry.space_group_name_H-M   'P 1'
#
loop_
_entity.id
_entity.type
_entity.pdbx_description
1 polymer ?
#
loop_
_entity_poly.entity_id
_entity_poly.type
_entity_poly.pdbx_seq_one_letter_code
_entity_poly.pdbx_strand_id
1 'polypeptide(L)'
;MHEHFQRLKSTGFFWQGTIEPIRPFRERSEALNGCSNTSTFPFQGGRKMTWHNVMKSSKLKPNKKKMKAVKGKMVMVGRQGTALFATEALCRHMRWPLAWGAKVENDCVRCPLHQTTYNLDDGSVVEWSPFPFIPAYGKLVGAMSKKKDLRIYQVRDHEGMIQVNFSPPETVDATS
;
A
#
# COMPACT_ATOMS: atom_id res chain seq x y z
N MET A 1 -19.06 -37.10 49.01
CA MET A 1 -17.76 -37.57 48.49
C MET A 1 -17.48 -36.79 47.20
N HIS A 2 -16.84 -35.62 47.34
CA HIS A 2 -15.47 -35.33 46.88
C HIS A 2 -15.42 -35.15 45.35
N GLU A 3 -15.61 -33.94 44.82
CA GLU A 3 -14.59 -32.87 44.68
C GLU A 3 -13.17 -33.40 44.40
N HIS A 4 -12.70 -33.21 43.16
CA HIS A 4 -11.30 -33.36 42.80
C HIS A 4 -10.76 -32.03 42.29
N PHE A 5 -9.95 -31.42 43.15
CA PHE A 5 -9.29 -30.14 43.04
C PHE A 5 -7.78 -30.38 43.16
N GLN A 6 -7.00 -30.22 42.09
CA GLN A 6 -5.56 -29.90 42.10
C GLN A 6 -5.23 -29.26 40.73
N ARG A 7 -4.83 -28.00 40.56
CA ARG A 7 -3.79 -27.13 41.16
C ARG A 7 -2.35 -27.54 40.81
N LEU A 8 -1.86 -27.03 39.68
CA LEU A 8 -0.44 -26.78 39.40
C LEU A 8 -0.35 -25.38 38.75
N LYS A 9 -0.10 -24.32 39.52
CA LYS A 9 1.22 -23.71 39.83
C LYS A 9 2.01 -23.26 38.60
N SER A 10 1.74 -22.01 38.21
CA SER A 10 2.71 -20.94 37.95
C SER A 10 4.13 -21.36 37.54
N THR A 11 4.44 -21.16 36.27
CA THR A 11 5.77 -20.68 35.86
C THR A 11 5.57 -19.38 35.09
N GLY A 12 6.02 -18.29 35.70
CA GLY A 12 6.13 -17.01 35.03
C GLY A 12 7.18 -17.10 33.95
N PHE A 13 6.80 -16.76 32.72
CA PHE A 13 7.76 -16.44 31.68
C PHE A 13 7.53 -14.98 31.30
N PHE A 14 8.28 -14.13 31.99
CA PHE A 14 8.35 -12.70 31.82
C PHE A 14 9.14 -12.45 30.53
N TRP A 15 8.45 -12.43 29.38
CA TRP A 15 9.08 -12.07 28.12
C TRP A 15 9.10 -10.55 28.01
N GLN A 16 10.17 -9.94 28.52
CA GLN A 16 10.60 -8.59 28.16
C GLN A 16 11.12 -8.64 26.72
N GLY A 17 10.20 -8.72 25.76
CA GLY A 17 10.51 -8.44 24.36
C GLY A 17 10.43 -6.94 24.15
N THR A 18 11.58 -6.28 24.07
CA THR A 18 11.65 -4.92 23.54
C THR A 18 11.05 -4.92 22.14
N ILE A 19 9.97 -4.16 21.96
CA ILE A 19 9.40 -3.86 20.65
C ILE A 19 10.42 -2.98 19.94
N GLU A 20 11.30 -3.61 19.15
CA GLU A 20 12.16 -2.91 18.21
C GLU A 20 11.25 -2.19 17.19
N PRO A 21 11.42 -0.87 16.98
CA PRO A 21 10.69 -0.18 15.93
C PRO A 21 11.09 -0.71 14.55
N ILE A 22 10.08 -0.87 13.69
CA ILE A 22 10.22 -1.24 12.28
C ILE A 22 11.16 -0.22 11.61
N ARG A 23 12.33 -0.67 11.18
CA ARG A 23 13.25 0.15 10.40
C ARG A 23 12.74 0.25 8.95
N PRO A 24 12.58 1.45 8.38
CA PRO A 24 12.40 1.58 6.94
C PRO A 24 13.66 1.10 6.20
N PHE A 25 13.46 0.61 4.97
CA PHE A 25 14.46 -0.05 4.11
C PHE A 25 15.69 0.79 3.72
N ARG A 26 15.77 2.07 4.12
CA ARG A 26 16.70 3.06 3.52
C ARG A 26 17.78 3.52 4.49
N GLU A 27 18.49 2.62 5.17
CA GLU A 27 19.59 3.05 6.03
C GLU A 27 20.80 2.11 6.00
N ARG A 28 21.80 2.52 5.20
CA ARG A 28 23.21 2.15 5.36
C ARG A 28 24.08 3.33 4.89
N SER A 29 24.55 4.11 5.88
CA SER A 29 25.80 4.91 5.97
C SER A 29 26.34 5.57 4.68
N GLU A 30 26.27 6.89 4.49
CA GLU A 30 27.04 7.99 5.14
C GLU A 30 28.55 8.03 4.80
N ALA A 31 29.01 9.27 4.55
CA ALA A 31 30.39 9.82 4.47
C ALA A 31 30.72 10.34 3.04
N LEU A 32 31.07 11.60 2.75
CA LEU A 32 31.57 12.74 3.53
C LEU A 32 31.32 14.09 2.78
N ASN A 33 31.57 15.18 3.51
CA ASN A 33 32.10 16.48 3.04
C ASN A 33 31.16 17.56 2.47
N GLY A 34 30.62 18.36 3.41
CA GLY A 34 30.84 19.80 3.53
C GLY A 34 30.79 20.71 2.29
N CYS A 35 29.88 21.69 2.30
CA CYS A 35 30.24 23.11 2.43
C CYS A 35 29.01 23.94 2.78
N SER A 36 29.24 24.85 3.72
CA SER A 36 28.34 25.91 4.17
C SER A 36 27.75 26.71 3.02
N ASN A 37 26.48 27.08 3.13
CA ASN A 37 26.03 28.44 2.88
C ASN A 37 24.69 28.70 3.57
N THR A 38 24.74 29.54 4.59
CA THR A 38 23.61 30.16 5.27
C THR A 38 22.80 30.96 4.27
N SER A 39 21.69 30.39 3.81
CA SER A 39 20.60 31.15 3.21
C SER A 39 19.39 30.94 4.09
N THR A 40 19.06 31.97 4.87
CA THR A 40 17.83 32.05 5.64
C THR A 40 16.68 32.26 4.67
N PHE A 41 16.29 31.18 3.98
CA PHE A 41 14.98 31.10 3.37
C PHE A 41 13.98 30.77 4.49
N PRO A 42 12.85 31.48 4.62
CA PRO A 42 11.77 31.01 5.45
C PRO A 42 11.30 29.68 4.87
N PHE A 43 11.77 28.58 5.46
CA PHE A 43 11.37 27.23 5.09
C PHE A 43 9.88 27.09 5.39
N GLN A 44 9.08 27.27 4.35
CA GLN A 44 7.64 27.14 4.40
C GLN A 44 7.31 25.69 4.73
N GLY A 45 6.88 25.49 5.98
CA GLY A 45 5.98 24.43 6.44
C GLY A 45 6.19 23.04 5.85
N GLY A 46 6.81 22.14 6.63
CA GLY A 46 6.69 20.71 6.40
C GLY A 46 5.22 20.35 6.15
N ARG A 47 4.93 19.77 4.97
CA ARG A 47 3.57 19.40 4.58
C ARG A 47 2.99 18.48 5.65
N LYS A 48 2.03 18.97 6.44
CA LYS A 48 1.33 18.13 7.42
C LYS A 48 0.62 17.00 6.67
N MET A 49 1.16 15.80 6.84
CA MET A 49 0.59 14.56 6.29
C MET A 49 -0.79 14.34 6.89
N THR A 50 -1.83 14.49 6.07
CA THR A 50 -3.22 14.34 6.51
C THR A 50 -3.65 12.89 6.31
N TRP A 51 -3.86 12.18 7.42
CA TRP A 51 -4.29 10.79 7.42
C TRP A 51 -5.80 10.67 7.45
N HIS A 52 -6.36 9.76 6.65
CA HIS A 52 -7.79 9.51 6.58
C HIS A 52 -8.11 8.06 6.95
N ASN A 53 -9.02 7.89 7.91
CA ASN A 53 -9.53 6.58 8.31
C ASN A 53 -10.31 5.92 7.17
N VAL A 54 -9.91 4.71 6.77
CA VAL A 54 -10.55 3.94 5.70
C VAL A 54 -11.45 2.84 6.27
N MET A 55 -10.91 2.03 7.18
CA MET A 55 -11.63 0.94 7.84
C MET A 55 -10.89 0.44 9.08
N LYS A 56 -11.58 -0.32 9.94
CA LYS A 56 -10.96 -1.04 11.06
C LYS A 56 -9.98 -2.10 10.53
N SER A 57 -8.78 -2.17 11.10
CA SER A 57 -7.76 -3.13 10.71
C SER A 57 -8.22 -4.58 10.86
N SER A 58 -8.95 -4.88 11.94
CA SER A 58 -9.55 -6.20 12.21
C SER A 58 -10.54 -6.69 11.14
N LYS A 59 -11.05 -5.79 10.29
CA LYS A 59 -11.97 -6.14 9.19
C LYS A 59 -11.23 -6.47 7.89
N LEU A 60 -9.93 -6.18 7.79
CA LEU A 60 -9.10 -6.53 6.64
C LEU A 60 -8.26 -7.77 6.94
N LYS A 61 -8.83 -8.93 6.59
CA LYS A 61 -8.15 -10.23 6.73
C LYS A 61 -6.90 -10.29 5.82
N PRO A 62 -5.90 -11.12 6.17
CA PRO A 62 -4.75 -11.39 5.30
C PRO A 62 -5.18 -11.85 3.90
N ASN A 63 -4.43 -11.43 2.89
CA ASN A 63 -4.65 -11.73 1.46
C ASN A 63 -6.03 -11.31 0.95
N LYS A 64 -6.67 -10.36 1.61
CA LYS A 64 -7.92 -9.73 1.16
C LYS A 64 -7.68 -8.26 0.84
N LYS A 65 -8.54 -7.78 -0.05
CA LYS A 65 -8.61 -6.37 -0.46
C LYS A 65 -10.04 -5.88 -0.35
N LYS A 66 -10.20 -4.60 -0.06
CA LYS A 66 -11.49 -3.92 0.08
C LYS A 66 -11.42 -2.57 -0.61
N MET A 67 -12.51 -2.21 -1.27
CA MET A 67 -12.71 -0.88 -1.82
C MET A 67 -13.56 -0.04 -0.87
N LYS A 68 -13.18 1.22 -0.67
CA LYS A 68 -13.90 2.20 0.15
C LYS A 68 -13.87 3.59 -0.49
N ALA A 69 -14.95 4.34 -0.28
CA ALA A 69 -15.02 5.75 -0.62
C ALA A 69 -14.56 6.56 0.59
N VAL A 70 -13.54 7.40 0.42
CA VAL A 70 -13.01 8.27 1.48
C VAL A 70 -12.74 9.64 0.88
N LYS A 71 -13.34 10.71 1.44
CA LYS A 71 -13.23 12.09 0.92
C LYS A 71 -13.53 12.19 -0.59
N GLY A 72 -14.54 11.46 -1.06
CA GLY A 72 -14.93 11.44 -2.49
C GLY A 72 -13.98 10.66 -3.41
N LYS A 73 -12.92 10.03 -2.88
CA LYS A 73 -11.99 9.19 -3.64
C LYS A 73 -12.28 7.72 -3.39
N MET A 74 -12.23 6.92 -4.45
CA MET A 74 -12.35 5.46 -4.35
C MET A 74 -10.96 4.86 -4.16
N VAL A 75 -10.76 4.19 -3.04
CA VAL A 75 -9.47 3.62 -2.61
C VAL A 75 -9.62 2.12 -2.44
N MET A 76 -8.65 1.37 -2.95
CA MET A 76 -8.48 -0.03 -2.63
C MET A 76 -7.40 -0.16 -1.57
N VAL A 77 -7.73 -0.79 -0.44
CA VAL A 77 -6.76 -1.21 0.57
C VAL A 77 -6.68 -2.72 0.58
N GLY A 78 -5.49 -3.27 0.74
CA GLY A 78 -5.29 -4.70 0.83
C GLY A 78 -4.15 -5.06 1.77
N ARG A 79 -4.15 -6.33 2.17
CA ARG A 79 -3.13 -6.90 3.04
C ARG A 79 -2.52 -8.11 2.34
N GLN A 80 -1.20 -8.15 2.19
CA GLN A 80 -0.46 -9.29 1.65
C GLN A 80 0.47 -9.78 2.78
N GLY A 81 0.18 -10.93 3.37
CA GLY A 81 0.81 -11.34 4.63
C GLY A 81 0.56 -10.32 5.75
N THR A 82 1.62 -9.69 6.25
CA THR A 82 1.57 -8.60 7.24
C THR A 82 1.56 -7.20 6.62
N ALA A 83 2.03 -7.06 5.37
CA ALA A 83 2.16 -5.80 4.67
C ALA A 83 0.80 -5.25 4.23
N LEU A 84 0.64 -3.93 4.31
CA LEU A 84 -0.52 -3.19 3.81
C LEU A 84 -0.15 -2.47 2.52
N PHE A 85 -1.09 -2.40 1.59
CA PHE A 85 -0.98 -1.55 0.40
C PHE A 85 -2.28 -0.77 0.21
N ALA A 86 -2.17 0.43 -0.37
CA ALA A 86 -3.31 1.24 -0.77
C ALA A 86 -3.10 1.84 -2.15
N THR A 87 -4.12 1.74 -3.00
CA THR A 87 -4.09 2.25 -4.37
C THR A 87 -5.42 2.89 -4.74
N GLU A 88 -5.48 3.56 -5.89
CA GLU A 88 -6.74 3.91 -6.53
C GLU A 88 -7.58 2.64 -6.78
N ALA A 89 -8.88 2.69 -6.47
CA ALA A 89 -9.70 1.48 -6.53
C ALA A 89 -10.06 1.03 -7.94
N LEU A 90 -9.99 1.93 -8.92
CA LEU A 90 -10.48 1.71 -10.27
C LEU A 90 -9.31 1.55 -11.24
N CYS A 91 -9.40 0.53 -12.09
CA CYS A 91 -8.43 0.28 -13.14
C CYS A 91 -8.26 1.51 -14.04
N ARG A 92 -7.02 1.85 -14.39
CA ARG A 92 -6.71 3.05 -15.20
C ARG A 92 -6.98 2.88 -16.69
N HIS A 93 -7.25 1.67 -17.12
CA HIS A 93 -7.75 1.36 -18.46
C HIS A 93 -9.20 1.82 -18.63
N MET A 94 -10.17 1.10 -18.05
CA MET A 94 -11.61 1.35 -18.20
C MET A 94 -12.38 1.41 -16.87
N ARG A 95 -11.73 1.89 -15.81
CA ARG A 95 -12.34 2.17 -14.49
C ARG A 95 -13.02 0.96 -13.80
N TRP A 96 -12.64 -0.26 -14.17
CA TRP A 96 -13.14 -1.46 -13.49
C TRP A 96 -12.70 -1.51 -12.01
N PRO A 97 -13.59 -1.84 -11.05
CA PRO A 97 -13.21 -1.94 -9.64
C PRO A 97 -12.21 -3.08 -9.39
N LEU A 98 -10.96 -2.74 -9.02
CA LEU A 98 -9.89 -3.72 -8.78
C LEU A 98 -10.17 -4.60 -7.56
N ALA A 99 -10.94 -4.12 -6.58
CA ALA A 99 -11.35 -4.96 -5.47
C ALA A 99 -12.24 -6.14 -5.92
N TRP A 100 -12.90 -6.04 -7.08
CA TRP A 100 -13.77 -7.07 -7.64
C TRP A 100 -13.03 -7.94 -8.63
N GLY A 101 -12.46 -9.03 -8.11
CA GLY A 101 -11.87 -10.10 -8.92
C GLY A 101 -10.43 -9.89 -9.37
N ALA A 102 -9.80 -8.74 -9.11
CA ALA A 102 -8.38 -8.60 -9.45
C ALA A 102 -7.54 -9.62 -8.67
N LYS A 103 -6.51 -10.16 -9.31
CA LYS A 103 -5.55 -11.04 -8.65
C LYS A 103 -4.39 -10.21 -8.14
N VAL A 104 -3.88 -10.54 -6.95
CA VAL A 104 -2.71 -9.88 -6.36
C VAL A 104 -1.66 -10.94 -6.12
N GLU A 105 -0.63 -10.94 -6.94
CA GLU A 105 0.43 -11.96 -7.02
C GLU A 105 1.73 -11.24 -7.40
N ASN A 106 2.87 -11.63 -6.80
CA ASN A 106 4.19 -11.04 -7.09
C ASN A 106 4.20 -9.50 -7.04
N ASP A 107 3.61 -8.93 -6.00
CA ASP A 107 3.49 -7.48 -5.79
C ASP A 107 2.84 -6.71 -6.94
N CYS A 108 2.07 -7.42 -7.76
CA CYS A 108 1.31 -6.86 -8.86
C CYS A 108 -0.18 -7.09 -8.66
N VAL A 109 -0.99 -6.13 -9.11
CA VAL A 109 -2.45 -6.28 -9.22
C VAL A 109 -2.86 -6.39 -10.68
N ARG A 110 -3.54 -7.49 -11.01
CA ARG A 110 -4.05 -7.74 -12.36
C ARG A 110 -5.56 -7.59 -12.43
N CYS A 111 -6.02 -6.64 -13.24
CA CYS A 111 -7.43 -6.38 -13.51
C CYS A 111 -8.08 -7.61 -14.18
N PRO A 112 -9.23 -8.11 -13.72
CA PRO A 112 -9.83 -9.32 -14.26
C PRO A 112 -10.50 -9.11 -15.62
N LEU A 113 -10.81 -7.86 -15.99
CA LEU A 113 -11.56 -7.55 -17.21
C LEU A 113 -10.66 -7.68 -18.45
N HIS A 114 -9.73 -6.73 -18.63
CA HIS A 114 -8.78 -6.72 -19.75
C HIS A 114 -7.36 -7.05 -19.31
N GLN A 115 -7.17 -7.64 -18.13
CA GLN A 115 -5.88 -8.20 -17.75
C GLN A 115 -4.74 -7.17 -17.59
N THR A 116 -5.03 -5.87 -17.48
CA THR A 116 -3.99 -4.86 -17.21
C THR A 116 -3.36 -5.12 -15.85
N THR A 117 -2.03 -5.14 -15.80
CA THR A 117 -1.23 -5.42 -14.59
C THR A 117 -0.50 -4.16 -14.15
N TYR A 118 -0.59 -3.84 -12.86
CA TYR A 118 0.12 -2.72 -12.24
C TYR A 118 1.00 -3.24 -11.11
N ASN A 119 2.20 -2.69 -10.97
CA ASN A 119 3.03 -2.89 -9.79
C ASN A 119 2.41 -2.16 -8.59
N LEU A 120 2.36 -2.78 -7.41
CA LEU A 120 1.80 -2.22 -6.18
C LEU A 120 2.77 -1.33 -5.40
N ASP A 121 4.06 -1.39 -5.70
CA ASP A 121 5.10 -0.58 -5.04
C ASP A 121 5.09 0.87 -5.56
N ASP A 122 5.09 1.03 -6.89
CA ASP A 122 5.19 2.33 -7.56
C ASP A 122 3.96 2.68 -8.42
N GLY A 123 3.10 1.71 -8.73
CA GLY A 123 1.91 1.90 -9.56
C GLY A 123 2.14 1.77 -11.06
N SER A 124 3.38 1.50 -11.49
CA SER A 124 3.75 1.41 -12.90
C SER A 124 2.97 0.33 -13.64
N VAL A 125 2.66 0.60 -14.91
CA VAL A 125 2.05 -0.40 -15.79
C VAL A 125 3.09 -1.45 -16.19
N VAL A 126 2.90 -2.69 -15.75
CA VAL A 126 3.72 -3.84 -16.17
C VAL A 126 3.23 -4.38 -17.51
N GLU A 127 1.92 -4.58 -17.64
CA GLU A 127 1.29 -5.06 -18.88
C GLU A 127 0.00 -4.30 -19.16
N TRP A 128 -0.18 -3.85 -20.41
CA TRP A 128 -1.34 -3.09 -20.82
C TRP A 128 -2.30 -3.91 -21.68
N SER A 129 -3.46 -4.20 -21.10
CA SER A 129 -4.56 -4.90 -21.77
C SER A 129 -4.21 -6.18 -22.56
N PRO A 130 -3.37 -7.10 -22.04
CA PRO A 130 -2.97 -8.30 -22.77
C PRO A 130 -4.17 -9.26 -22.92
N PHE A 131 -4.37 -9.81 -24.10
CA PHE A 131 -5.34 -10.89 -24.28
C PHE A 131 -4.64 -12.10 -24.91
N PRO A 132 -4.34 -13.15 -24.13
CA PRO A 132 -3.46 -14.23 -24.57
C PRO A 132 -4.06 -15.07 -25.71
N PHE A 133 -5.40 -15.18 -25.77
CA PHE A 133 -6.06 -16.04 -26.75
C PHE A 133 -6.38 -15.35 -28.08
N ILE A 134 -6.41 -14.02 -28.12
CA ILE A 134 -6.74 -13.23 -29.32
C ILE A 134 -5.92 -11.93 -29.30
N PRO A 135 -4.66 -11.96 -29.78
CA PRO A 135 -3.75 -10.81 -29.71
C PRO A 135 -4.28 -9.55 -30.41
N ALA A 136 -5.00 -9.70 -31.53
CA ALA A 136 -5.62 -8.58 -32.25
C ALA A 136 -6.68 -7.86 -31.40
N TYR A 137 -7.47 -8.61 -30.64
CA TYR A 137 -8.44 -8.04 -29.70
C TYR A 137 -7.75 -7.26 -28.59
N GLY A 138 -6.66 -7.82 -28.02
CA GLY A 138 -5.86 -7.12 -27.00
C GLY A 138 -5.32 -5.77 -27.48
N LYS A 139 -4.85 -5.67 -28.73
CA LYS A 139 -4.42 -4.40 -29.33
C LYS A 139 -5.57 -3.40 -29.46
N LEU A 140 -6.73 -3.86 -29.91
CA LEU A 140 -7.93 -3.03 -30.06
C LEU A 140 -8.40 -2.46 -28.71
N VAL A 141 -8.62 -3.33 -27.71
CA VAL A 141 -9.07 -2.88 -26.39
C VAL A 141 -8.00 -2.05 -25.68
N GLY A 142 -6.72 -2.38 -25.87
CA GLY A 142 -5.60 -1.59 -25.36
C GLY A 142 -5.57 -0.17 -25.92
N ALA A 143 -5.98 0.04 -27.17
CA ALA A 143 -6.05 1.35 -27.81
C ALA A 143 -7.22 2.22 -27.31
N MET A 144 -8.21 1.67 -26.60
CA MET A 144 -9.37 2.42 -26.09
C MET A 144 -9.01 3.43 -25.00
N SER A 145 -7.84 3.30 -24.36
CA SER A 145 -7.39 4.22 -23.32
C SER A 145 -5.88 4.33 -23.35
N LYS A 146 -5.36 5.53 -23.10
CA LYS A 146 -3.92 5.75 -22.95
C LYS A 146 -3.40 4.96 -21.74
N LYS A 147 -2.20 4.39 -21.88
CA LYS A 147 -1.45 3.78 -20.77
C LYS A 147 -1.27 4.81 -19.66
N LYS A 148 -1.61 4.41 -18.43
CA LYS A 148 -1.60 5.27 -17.25
C LYS A 148 -1.27 4.42 -16.03
N ASP A 149 -0.37 4.93 -15.21
CA ASP A 149 0.00 4.28 -13.95
C ASP A 149 -1.12 4.38 -12.92
N LEU A 150 -1.21 3.35 -12.09
CA LEU A 150 -2.11 3.28 -10.96
C LEU A 150 -1.56 4.16 -9.84
N ARG A 151 -2.39 5.01 -9.25
CA ARG A 151 -1.93 5.82 -8.12
C ARG A 151 -1.78 4.94 -6.88
N ILE A 152 -0.58 4.94 -6.30
CA ILE A 152 -0.28 4.36 -4.99
C ILE A 152 -0.46 5.44 -3.92
N TYR A 153 -0.98 5.04 -2.77
CA TYR A 153 -1.16 5.90 -1.60
C TYR A 153 -0.36 5.37 -0.42
N GLN A 154 0.13 6.27 0.43
CA GLN A 154 0.70 5.85 1.70
C GLN A 154 -0.39 5.27 2.59
N VAL A 155 -0.10 4.16 3.24
CA VAL A 155 -1.01 3.44 4.13
C VAL A 155 -0.32 3.08 5.43
N ARG A 156 -1.06 3.12 6.54
CA ARG A 156 -0.59 2.66 7.84
C ARG A 156 -1.71 2.00 8.62
N ASP A 157 -1.33 1.15 9.57
CA ASP A 157 -2.20 0.69 10.65
C ASP A 157 -1.89 1.54 11.88
N HIS A 158 -2.86 2.30 12.38
CA HIS A 158 -2.67 3.17 13.54
C HIS A 158 -3.95 3.18 14.38
N GLU A 159 -3.82 2.93 15.68
CA GLU A 159 -4.95 2.88 16.63
C GLU A 159 -6.06 1.91 16.19
N GLY A 160 -5.69 0.78 15.57
CA GLY A 160 -6.64 -0.22 15.06
C GLY A 160 -7.39 0.19 13.79
N MET A 161 -7.00 1.30 13.17
CA MET A 161 -7.56 1.84 11.94
C MET A 161 -6.54 1.80 10.81
N ILE A 162 -6.96 1.30 9.66
CA ILE A 162 -6.22 1.47 8.42
C ILE A 162 -6.45 2.90 7.94
N GLN A 163 -5.37 3.65 7.87
CA GLN A 163 -5.34 5.04 7.46
C GLN A 163 -4.60 5.18 6.14
N VAL A 164 -5.09 6.08 5.28
CA VAL A 164 -4.47 6.38 3.99
C VAL A 164 -4.22 7.88 3.90
N ASN A 165 -3.07 8.24 3.33
CA ASN A 165 -2.76 9.61 2.96
C ASN A 165 -2.81 9.77 1.44
N PHE A 166 -3.55 10.80 0.98
CA PHE A 166 -3.75 11.11 -0.43
C PHE A 166 -2.75 12.11 -1.00
N SER A 167 -1.83 12.64 -0.19
CA SER A 167 -0.72 13.42 -0.71
C SER A 167 0.11 12.56 -1.66
N PRO A 168 0.71 13.14 -2.71
CA PRO A 168 1.68 12.42 -3.51
C PRO A 168 2.75 11.78 -2.61
N PRO A 169 3.26 10.59 -2.95
CA PRO A 169 4.50 10.13 -2.34
C PRO A 169 5.54 11.24 -2.54
N GLU A 170 6.27 11.59 -1.49
CA GLU A 170 7.35 12.57 -1.61
C GLU A 170 8.33 12.00 -2.62
N THR A 171 8.33 12.56 -3.83
CA THR A 171 9.46 12.39 -4.73
C THR A 171 10.60 13.03 -3.98
N VAL A 172 11.53 12.19 -3.50
CA VAL A 172 12.86 12.69 -3.19
C VAL A 172 13.37 13.15 -4.53
N ASP A 173 13.19 14.43 -4.80
CA ASP A 173 13.66 15.05 -6.03
C ASP A 173 15.15 14.74 -6.07
N ALA A 174 15.52 13.85 -6.99
CA ALA A 174 16.89 13.55 -7.34
C ALA A 174 17.45 14.83 -7.96
N THR A 175 17.81 15.77 -7.09
CA THR A 175 18.66 16.90 -7.42
C THR A 175 20.07 16.35 -7.33
N SER A 176 20.62 15.98 -8.47
CA SER A 176 22.05 15.89 -8.73
C SER A 176 22.26 16.16 -10.20
#